data_AF-A0A834MD70-F1
#
_entry.id   AF-A0A834MD70-F1
#
_cell.length_a   1.000
_cell.length_b   1.000
_cell.length_c   1.000
_cell.angle_alpha   90.00
_cell.angle_beta   90.00
_cell.angle_gamma   90.00
#
_symmetry.space_group_name_H-M   'P 1'
#
loop_
_entity.id
_entity.type
_entity.pdbx_description
1 polymer ?
#
loop_
_entity_poly.entity_id
_entity_poly.type
_entity_poly.pdbx_seq_one_letter_code
_entity_poly.pdbx_strand_id
1 'polypeptide(L)' 'MLNVHCSCLLSVTKFIRIGIADRNESAPFFDKLIYEADVDENEDIGNIVLNVTAKAHNEYVPLDLLRSTREAQTT' A
#
# COMPACT_ATOMS: atom_id res chain seq x y z
N MET A 1 44.28 -32.25 46.56
CA MET A 1 42.98 -31.61 46.89
C MET A 1 42.59 -30.77 45.69
N LEU A 2 41.45 -31.10 45.08
CA LEU A 2 40.94 -30.48 43.86
C LEU A 2 40.29 -29.14 44.23
N ASN A 3 40.64 -28.03 43.58
CA ASN A 3 39.78 -26.84 43.59
C ASN A 3 39.58 -26.38 42.15
N VAL A 4 38.32 -26.54 41.75
CA VAL A 4 37.77 -26.47 40.40
C VAL A 4 37.79 -25.03 39.90
N HIS A 5 38.36 -24.82 38.72
CA HIS A 5 38.11 -23.62 37.92
C HIS A 5 36.63 -23.60 37.53
N CYS A 6 35.84 -22.72 38.14
CA CYS A 6 34.48 -22.47 37.71
C CYS A 6 34.49 -21.33 36.68
N SER A 7 34.80 -21.64 35.42
CA SER A 7 34.47 -20.73 34.31
C SER A 7 32.98 -20.89 34.01
N CYS A 8 32.17 -20.16 34.78
CA CYS A 8 30.73 -20.11 34.59
C CYS A 8 30.43 -19.50 33.21
N LEU A 9 30.07 -20.34 32.25
CA LEU A 9 29.59 -19.92 30.92
C LEU A 9 28.12 -19.48 31.07
N LEU A 10 27.92 -18.28 31.60
CA LEU A 10 26.60 -17.65 31.67
C LEU A 10 26.19 -17.18 30.27
N SER A 11 25.34 -17.96 29.59
CA SER A 11 24.65 -17.50 28.39
C SER A 11 23.37 -16.77 28.78
N VAL A 12 23.25 -15.49 28.38
CA VAL A 12 22.04 -14.68 28.59
C VAL A 12 21.41 -14.40 27.24
N THR A 13 20.15 -14.78 27.07
CA THR A 13 19.36 -14.49 25.87
C THR A 13 18.33 -13.41 26.21
N LYS A 14 18.14 -12.45 25.30
CA LYS A 14 17.12 -11.41 25.40
C LYS A 14 16.29 -11.38 24.12
N PHE A 15 15.00 -11.10 24.27
CA PHE A 15 14.08 -10.95 23.15
C PHE A 15 13.88 -9.47 22.85
N ILE A 16 14.11 -9.10 21.59
CA ILE A 16 13.84 -7.76 21.08
C ILE A 16 12.65 -7.89 20.14
N ARG A 17 11.62 -7.07 20.37
CA ARG A 17 10.49 -6.95 19.43
C ARG A 17 10.77 -5.75 18.53
N ILE A 18 10.83 -6.00 17.24
CA ILE A 18 10.98 -4.96 16.21
C ILE A 18 9.64 -4.86 15.49
N GLY A 19 9.04 -3.67 15.53
CA GLY A 19 7.88 -3.33 14.72
C GLY A 19 8.33 -2.51 13.53
N ILE A 20 8.03 -2.97 12.32
CA ILE A 20 8.21 -2.19 11.09
C ILE A 20 6.84 -1.62 10.75
N ALA A 21 6.75 -0.30 10.70
CA ALA A 21 5.56 0.37 10.19
C ALA A 21 5.66 0.46 8.66
N ASP A 22 4.63 0.00 7.96
CA ASP A 22 4.54 0.21 6.52
C ASP A 22 4.38 1.70 6.24
N ARG A 23 5.44 2.32 5.73
CA ARG A 23 5.31 3.63 5.12
C ARG A 23 4.69 3.41 3.75
N ASN A 24 3.53 4.00 3.49
CA ASN A 24 2.95 4.01 2.16
C ASN A 24 3.80 4.92 1.25
N GLU A 25 4.80 4.35 0.59
CA GLU A 25 5.76 5.07 -0.25
C GLU A 25 5.35 5.14 -1.73
N SER A 26 4.26 4.48 -2.13
CA SER A 26 3.79 4.45 -3.51
C SER A 26 2.44 5.14 -3.65
N ALA A 27 2.44 6.36 -4.15
CA ALA A 27 1.21 7.01 -4.60
C ALA A 27 0.67 6.34 -5.88
N PRO A 28 -0.65 6.23 -6.05
CA PRO A 28 -1.23 5.73 -7.29
C PRO A 28 -0.93 6.70 -8.45
N PHE A 29 -0.68 6.14 -9.63
CA PHE A 29 -0.38 6.87 -10.86
C PHE A 29 -1.24 6.37 -12.01
N PHE A 30 -1.53 7.24 -12.97
CA PHE A 30 -2.21 6.88 -14.21
C PHE A 30 -1.19 6.65 -15.33
N ASP A 31 -1.52 5.76 -16.26
CA ASP A 31 -0.64 5.45 -17.40
C ASP A 31 -0.50 6.63 -18.38
N LYS A 32 -1.53 7.48 -18.46
CA LYS A 32 -1.56 8.65 -19.33
C LYS A 32 -1.75 9.91 -18.52
N LEU A 33 -1.10 10.98 -18.97
CA LEU A 33 -1.35 12.34 -18.45
C LEU A 33 -2.71 12.87 -18.87
N ILE A 34 -3.19 12.47 -20.06
CA ILE A 34 -4.48 12.88 -20.63
C ILE A 34 -5.16 11.65 -21.22
N TYR A 35 -6.44 11.46 -20.89
CA TYR A 35 -7.33 10.50 -21.54
C TYR A 35 -8.37 11.27 -22.34
N GLU A 36 -8.39 11.05 -23.65
CA GLU A 36 -9.36 11.63 -24.57
C GLU A 36 -10.18 10.49 -25.20
N ALA A 37 -11.46 10.76 -25.43
CA ALA A 37 -12.38 9.88 -26.13
C ALA A 37 -13.41 10.73 -26.87
N ASP A 38 -13.77 10.29 -28.07
CA ASP A 38 -14.87 10.84 -28.86
C ASP A 38 -16.11 9.96 -28.68
N VAL A 39 -17.28 10.58 -28.61
CA VAL A 39 -18.57 9.90 -28.40
C VAL A 39 -19.58 10.48 -29.40
N ASP A 40 -20.44 9.61 -29.93
CA ASP A 40 -21.53 10.02 -30.81
C ASP A 40 -22.56 10.87 -30.05
N GLU A 41 -23.16 11.83 -30.73
CA GLU A 41 -24.19 12.70 -30.15
C GLU A 41 -25.50 11.94 -29.83
N ASN A 42 -25.73 10.82 -30.50
CA ASN A 42 -26.95 10.02 -30.39
C ASN A 42 -26.82 8.84 -29.42
N GLU A 43 -25.77 8.84 -28.61
CA GLU A 43 -25.46 7.69 -27.79
C GLU A 43 -26.40 7.53 -26.59
N ASP A 44 -26.72 6.28 -26.26
CA ASP A 44 -27.70 5.95 -25.23
C ASP A 44 -27.27 6.43 -23.83
N ILE A 45 -28.28 6.79 -23.03
CA ILE A 45 -28.08 7.21 -21.64
C ILE A 45 -27.49 6.04 -20.83
N GLY A 46 -26.38 6.32 -20.15
CA GLY A 46 -25.67 5.34 -19.34
C GLY A 46 -24.51 4.66 -20.06
N ASN A 47 -24.19 5.06 -21.30
CA ASN A 47 -22.98 4.57 -21.96
C ASN A 47 -21.72 5.04 -21.20
N ILE A 48 -20.76 4.12 -21.03
CA ILE A 48 -19.50 4.38 -20.34
C ILE A 48 -18.49 4.87 -21.38
N VAL A 49 -18.12 6.14 -21.28
CA VAL A 49 -17.20 6.80 -22.21
C VAL A 49 -15.74 6.37 -21.97
N LEU A 50 -15.31 6.33 -20.72
CA LEU A 50 -13.96 5.94 -20.33
C LEU A 50 -13.99 5.17 -19.03
N ASN A 51 -13.20 4.09 -18.96
CA ASN A 51 -12.87 3.41 -17.72
C ASN A 51 -11.35 3.49 -17.51
N VAL A 52 -10.92 4.27 -16.51
CA VAL A 52 -9.50 4.49 -16.22
C VAL A 52 -9.12 3.87 -14.89
N THR A 53 -7.92 3.31 -14.83
CA THR A 53 -7.40 2.65 -13.63
C THR A 53 -6.07 3.27 -13.25
N ALA A 54 -5.93 3.69 -11.99
CA ALA A 54 -4.66 4.08 -11.43
C ALA A 54 -3.91 2.85 -10.89
N LYS A 55 -2.60 2.79 -11.10
CA LYS A 55 -1.70 1.72 -10.65
C LYS A 55 -0.85 2.20 -9.48
N ALA A 56 -0.41 1.28 -8.64
CA ALA A 56 0.64 1.53 -7.66
C ALA A 56 1.95 0.88 -8.14
N HIS A 57 3.09 1.44 -7.73
CA HIS A 57 4.41 0.87 -8.09
C HIS A 57 4.72 -0.44 -7.34
N ASN A 58 3.96 -0.77 -6.31
CA ASN A 58 4.03 -2.02 -5.57
C ASN A 58 2.65 -2.70 -5.53
N GLU A 59 2.64 -3.98 -5.16
CA GLU A 59 1.41 -4.77 -4.99
C GLU A 59 0.70 -4.44 -3.65
N TYR A 60 1.37 -3.72 -2.76
CA TYR A 60 0.87 -3.40 -1.43
C TYR A 60 -0.04 -2.17 -1.48
N VAL A 61 -1.32 -2.40 -1.74
CA VAL A 61 -2.36 -1.39 -1.52
C VAL A 61 -2.75 -1.46 -0.03
N PRO A 62 -2.49 -0.41 0.79
CA PRO A 62 -2.93 -0.41 2.17
C PRO A 62 -4.45 -0.64 2.22
N LEU A 63 -4.92 -1.52 3.10
CA LEU A 63 -6.35 -1.85 3.25
C LEU A 63 -7.23 -0.60 3.47
N ASP A 64 -6.65 0.47 4.02
CA ASP A 64 -7.29 1.77 4.25
C ASP A 64 -7.65 2.49 2.94
N LEU A 65 -6.95 2.21 1.83
CA LEU A 65 -7.23 2.78 0.52
C LEU A 65 -8.35 2.04 -0.22
N LEU A 66 -8.56 0.76 0.06
CA LEU A 66 -9.59 -0.07 -0.59
C LEU A 66 -11.02 0.28 -0.12
N ARG A 67 -11.17 1.01 1.00
CA ARG A 67 -12.46 1.30 1.63
C ARG A 67 -12.83 2.78 1.65
N SER A 68 -12.00 3.65 1.08
CA SER A 68 -12.23 5.09 1.08
C SER A 68 -12.98 5.54 -0.17
N THR A 69 -14.26 5.19 -0.31
CA THR A 69 -15.19 5.99 -1.12
C THR A 69 -15.53 7.25 -0.32
N ARG A 70 -14.79 8.34 -0.52
CA ARG A 70 -15.24 9.65 -0.03
C ARG A 70 -16.12 10.26 -1.10
N GLU A 71 -17.35 10.58 -0.69
CA GLU A 71 -18.31 11.36 -1.46
C GLU A 71 -17.62 12.64 -1.96
N ALA A 72 -17.75 12.92 -3.25
CA ALA A 72 -17.28 14.17 -3.81
C ALA A 72 -18.08 15.30 -3.16
N GLN A 73 -17.44 16.02 -2.26
CA GLN A 73 -17.98 17.26 -1.73
C GLN A 73 -17.71 18.35 -2.77
N THR A 74 -18.71 18.58 -3.63
CA THR A 74 -18.72 19.64 -4.64
C THR A 74 -18.63 21.01 -3.95
N THR A 75 -17.73 21.87 -4.43
CA THR A 75 -17.74 23.32 -4.17
C THR A 75 -18.62 24.01 -5.19
#